data_AF-A0A2W7B0J3-F1
#
_entry.id   AF-A0A2W7B0J3-F1
#
_cell.length_a   1.000
_cell.length_b   1.000
_cell.length_c   1.000
_cell.angle_alpha   90.00
_cell.angle_beta   90.00
_cell.angle_gamma   90.00
#
_symmetry.space_group_name_H-M   'P 1'
#
loop_
_entity.id
_entity.type
_entity.pdbx_description
1 polymer ?
#
loop_
_entity_poly.entity_id
_entity_poly.type
_entity_poly.pdbx_seq_one_letter_code
_entity_poly.pdbx_strand_id
1 'polypeptide(L)'
;MSVPEAHISFSLEDILAALEANLELEDAINKLPLTQALEKCLSFTNANNSIELLTFIKQELYGYSCQPPSHRYVKLNYFDDGGQFINGLNQYSDYPVVTGVCKLELHLKNGLTLILPKQILTFLSQVSGREVASGHISPEAINNLLEIIRKEIIHRFVAIAN
;
A
#
# COMPACT_ATOMS: atom_id res chain seq x y z
N MET A 1 34.68 -14.56 40.93
CA MET A 1 34.21 -15.00 39.61
C MET A 1 33.47 -13.82 39.00
N SER A 2 34.17 -12.97 38.26
CA SER A 2 33.62 -11.73 37.70
C SER A 2 33.19 -12.00 36.26
N VAL A 3 31.93 -11.71 35.95
CA VAL A 3 31.35 -11.84 34.61
C VAL A 3 31.90 -10.71 33.74
N PRO A 4 32.41 -10.96 32.52
CA PRO A 4 32.84 -9.87 31.65
C PRO A 4 31.61 -9.18 31.08
N GLU A 5 31.48 -7.88 31.33
CA GLU A 5 30.58 -6.99 30.60
C GLU A 5 31.05 -6.95 29.14
N ALA A 6 30.25 -7.54 28.24
CA ALA A 6 30.46 -7.42 26.82
C ALA A 6 30.13 -5.98 26.39
N HIS A 7 31.14 -5.11 26.38
CA HIS A 7 31.05 -3.84 25.70
C HIS A 7 30.93 -4.09 24.19
N ILE A 8 29.71 -4.02 23.66
CA ILE A 8 29.48 -3.91 22.23
C ILE A 8 29.92 -2.50 21.84
N SER A 9 31.15 -2.36 21.37
CA SER A 9 31.62 -1.13 20.75
C SER A 9 30.97 -1.01 19.37
N PHE A 10 29.86 -0.28 19.26
CA PHE A 10 29.38 0.15 17.95
C PHE A 10 30.43 1.07 17.35
N SER A 11 31.03 0.71 16.21
CA SER A 11 31.97 1.61 15.54
C SER A 11 31.21 2.84 15.04
N LEU A 12 31.85 4.01 15.14
CA LEU A 12 31.34 5.26 14.57
C LEU A 12 31.16 5.13 13.05
N GLU A 13 31.98 4.31 12.39
CA GLU A 13 31.81 3.98 10.96
C GLU A 13 30.54 3.18 10.69
N ASP A 14 30.18 2.25 11.57
CA ASP A 14 28.95 1.45 11.43
C ASP A 14 27.71 2.33 11.63
N ILE A 15 27.78 3.29 12.56
CA ILE A 15 26.70 4.26 12.80
C ILE A 15 26.54 5.18 11.59
N LEU A 16 27.65 5.69 11.03
CA LEU A 16 27.61 6.57 9.85
C LEU A 16 27.10 5.83 8.60
N ALA A 17 27.55 4.60 8.37
CA ALA A 17 27.08 3.78 7.25
C ALA A 17 25.58 3.44 7.37
N ALA A 18 25.09 3.17 8.58
CA ALA A 18 23.66 2.94 8.83
C ALA A 18 22.83 4.21 8.60
N LEU A 19 23.32 5.38 9.04
CA LEU A 19 22.64 6.66 8.83
C LEU A 19 22.60 7.06 7.35
N GLU A 20 23.69 6.85 6.61
CA GLU A 20 23.78 7.14 5.18
C GLU A 20 22.84 6.22 4.38
N ALA A 21 22.80 4.93 4.71
CA ALA A 21 21.86 3.99 4.10
C ALA A 21 20.38 4.35 4.39
N ASN A 22 20.08 4.85 5.59
CA ASN A 22 18.73 5.30 5.95
C ASN A 22 18.33 6.55 5.15
N LEU A 23 19.23 7.53 5.00
CA LEU A 23 19.02 8.74 4.20
C LEU A 23 18.79 8.42 2.71
N GLU A 24 19.60 7.52 2.12
CA GLU A 24 19.43 7.09 0.73
C GLU A 24 18.08 6.38 0.51
N LEU A 25 17.60 5.65 1.51
CA LEU A 25 16.36 4.90 1.45
C LEU A 25 15.14 5.83 1.58
N GLU A 26 15.17 6.82 2.46
CA GLU A 26 14.16 7.89 2.51
C GLU A 26 14.10 8.66 1.18
N ASP A 27 15.26 9.01 0.61
CA ASP A 27 15.33 9.72 -0.67
C ASP A 27 14.80 8.85 -1.83
N ALA A 28 15.09 7.55 -1.83
CA ALA A 28 14.53 6.60 -2.77
C ALA A 28 13.01 6.47 -2.63
N ILE A 29 12.49 6.43 -1.40
CA ILE A 29 11.05 6.45 -1.13
C ILE A 29 10.42 7.75 -1.63
N ASN A 30 11.11 8.88 -1.63
CA ASN A 30 10.50 10.15 -2.07
C ASN A 30 10.57 10.38 -3.59
N LYS A 31 11.57 9.82 -4.28
CA LYS A 31 11.87 10.18 -5.68
C LYS A 31 11.51 9.10 -6.70
N LEU A 32 11.37 7.84 -6.29
CA LEU A 32 11.10 6.72 -7.19
C LEU A 32 9.61 6.36 -7.24
N PRO A 33 9.16 5.68 -8.33
CA PRO A 33 7.94 4.88 -8.29
C PRO A 33 7.93 4.00 -7.05
N LEU A 34 6.78 3.89 -6.41
CA LEU A 34 6.65 3.26 -5.10
C LEU A 34 7.03 1.77 -5.16
N THR A 35 6.79 1.09 -6.29
CA THR A 35 7.28 -0.28 -6.50
C THR A 35 8.80 -0.37 -6.35
N GLN A 36 9.55 0.51 -7.02
CA GLN A 36 11.02 0.51 -6.97
C GLN A 36 11.55 0.89 -5.59
N ALA A 37 10.90 1.87 -4.94
CA ALA A 37 11.23 2.23 -3.56
C ALA A 37 11.04 1.05 -2.62
N LEU A 38 9.93 0.34 -2.72
CA LEU A 38 9.61 -0.83 -1.91
C LEU A 38 10.55 -2.01 -2.17
N GLU A 39 10.98 -2.24 -3.40
CA GLU A 39 11.97 -3.26 -3.72
C GLU A 39 13.32 -2.98 -3.03
N LYS A 40 13.79 -1.72 -3.06
CA LYS A 40 14.99 -1.31 -2.31
C LYS A 40 14.81 -1.48 -0.80
N CYS A 41 13.66 -1.06 -0.28
CA CYS A 41 13.28 -1.25 1.12
C CYS A 41 13.30 -2.72 1.54
N LEU A 42 12.85 -3.61 0.66
CA LEU A 42 12.84 -5.05 0.89
C LEU A 42 14.27 -5.62 0.97
N SER A 43 15.19 -5.17 0.11
CA SER A 43 16.61 -5.56 0.18
C SER A 43 17.26 -5.14 1.50
N PHE A 44 17.02 -3.90 1.94
CA PHE A 44 17.56 -3.37 3.19
C PHE A 44 17.00 -4.09 4.42
N THR A 45 15.69 -4.32 4.48
CA THR A 45 15.04 -4.98 5.62
C THR A 45 15.43 -6.45 5.75
N ASN A 46 15.68 -7.11 4.63
CA ASN A 46 16.21 -8.47 4.61
C ASN A 46 17.65 -8.53 5.16
N ALA A 47 18.47 -7.51 4.92
CA ALA A 47 19.82 -7.42 5.48
C ALA A 47 19.83 -7.16 7.00
N ASN A 48 18.82 -6.44 7.51
CA ASN A 48 18.72 -6.03 8.92
C ASN A 48 17.79 -6.93 9.77
N ASN A 49 17.33 -8.08 9.25
CA ASN A 49 16.48 -9.05 9.96
C ASN A 49 15.18 -8.48 10.59
N SER A 50 14.62 -7.39 10.03
CA SER A 50 13.34 -6.85 10.51
C SER A 50 12.16 -7.60 9.89
N ILE A 51 11.74 -8.69 10.54
CA ILE A 51 10.71 -9.62 10.03
C ILE A 51 9.36 -8.93 9.82
N GLU A 52 8.97 -8.05 10.75
CA GLU A 52 7.69 -7.35 10.69
C GLU A 52 7.63 -6.38 9.51
N LEU A 53 8.66 -5.56 9.33
CA LEU A 53 8.75 -4.60 8.23
C LEU A 53 8.88 -5.31 6.88
N LEU A 54 9.64 -6.40 6.83
CA LEU A 54 9.77 -7.22 5.62
C LEU A 54 8.43 -7.85 5.22
N THR A 55 7.65 -8.35 6.19
CA THR A 55 6.31 -8.90 5.93
C THR A 55 5.37 -7.82 5.43
N PHE A 56 5.38 -6.65 6.07
CA PHE A 56 4.58 -5.49 5.67
C PHE A 56 4.91 -5.04 4.24
N ILE A 57 6.19 -4.83 3.91
CA ILE A 57 6.63 -4.41 2.57
C ILE A 57 6.21 -5.44 1.50
N LYS A 58 6.36 -6.74 1.78
CA LYS A 58 5.92 -7.79 0.84
C LYS A 58 4.42 -7.72 0.57
N GLN A 59 3.61 -7.50 1.61
CA GLN A 59 2.17 -7.37 1.45
C GLN A 59 1.78 -6.10 0.68
N GLU A 60 2.43 -4.96 0.97
CA GLU A 60 2.20 -3.73 0.23
C GLU A 60 2.57 -3.88 -1.25
N LEU A 61 3.71 -4.52 -1.55
CA LEU A 61 4.24 -4.70 -2.90
C LEU A 61 3.39 -5.67 -3.74
N TYR A 62 3.07 -6.85 -3.20
CA TYR A 62 2.45 -7.94 -3.96
C TYR A 62 0.94 -8.07 -3.73
N GLY A 63 0.43 -7.48 -2.65
CA GLY A 63 -0.98 -7.50 -2.28
C GLY A 63 -1.26 -8.37 -1.05
N TYR A 64 -2.53 -8.36 -0.65
CA TYR A 64 -3.02 -9.01 0.55
C TYR A 64 -3.84 -10.26 0.21
N SER A 65 -3.53 -11.37 0.88
CA SER A 65 -4.37 -12.58 0.87
C SER A 65 -5.51 -12.52 1.88
N CYS A 66 -5.40 -11.62 2.86
CA CYS A 66 -6.31 -11.47 3.99
C CYS A 66 -6.92 -10.06 3.99
N GLN A 67 -7.63 -9.72 5.07
CA GLN A 67 -8.15 -8.37 5.27
C GLN A 67 -6.99 -7.35 5.27
N PRO A 68 -7.02 -6.35 4.37
CA PRO A 68 -5.95 -5.37 4.30
C PRO A 68 -6.09 -4.33 5.43
N PRO A 69 -5.02 -3.58 5.73
CA PRO A 69 -5.07 -2.46 6.67
C PRO A 69 -6.14 -1.42 6.32
N SER A 70 -6.55 -0.62 7.31
CA SER A 70 -7.59 0.39 7.14
C SER A 70 -7.28 1.43 6.06
N HIS A 71 -6.01 1.78 5.87
CA HIS A 71 -5.58 2.71 4.82
C HIS A 71 -5.79 2.19 3.39
N ARG A 72 -6.04 0.89 3.21
CA ARG A 72 -6.32 0.27 1.90
C ARG A 72 -7.79 0.35 1.50
N TYR A 73 -8.66 0.93 2.33
CA TYR A 73 -10.07 1.12 1.97
C TYR A 73 -10.22 2.40 1.16
N VAL A 74 -10.79 2.27 -0.03
CA VAL A 74 -11.04 3.40 -0.94
C VAL A 74 -12.51 3.47 -1.32
N LYS A 75 -12.93 4.64 -1.79
CA LYS A 75 -14.28 4.86 -2.29
C LYS A 75 -14.38 4.38 -3.73
N LEU A 76 -15.33 3.49 -3.96
CA LEU A 76 -15.62 2.88 -5.24
C LEU A 76 -16.85 3.55 -5.86
N ASN A 77 -16.69 3.97 -7.11
CA ASN A 77 -17.74 4.57 -7.91
C ASN A 77 -18.43 3.49 -8.74
N TYR A 78 -19.75 3.53 -8.83
CA TYR A 78 -20.53 2.51 -9.55
C TYR A 78 -21.01 3.02 -10.90
N PHE A 79 -20.96 2.15 -11.90
CA PHE A 79 -21.33 2.46 -13.27
C PHE A 79 -22.24 1.39 -13.85
N ASP A 80 -23.15 1.80 -14.73
CA ASP A 80 -23.97 0.88 -15.53
C ASP A 80 -23.22 0.40 -16.78
N ASP A 81 -23.87 -0.47 -17.57
CA ASP A 81 -23.30 -1.00 -18.83
C ASP A 81 -23.04 0.07 -19.88
N GLY A 82 -23.71 1.22 -19.79
CA GLY A 82 -23.50 2.38 -20.64
C GLY A 82 -22.33 3.27 -20.21
N GLY A 83 -21.64 2.94 -19.12
CA GLY A 83 -20.57 3.75 -18.54
C GLY A 83 -21.06 5.00 -17.83
N GLN A 84 -22.35 5.07 -17.47
CA GLN A 84 -22.91 6.19 -16.72
C GLN A 84 -22.77 5.96 -15.22
N PHE A 85 -22.35 7.01 -14.51
CA PHE A 85 -22.24 7.00 -13.06
C PHE A 85 -23.61 6.81 -12.39
N ILE A 86 -23.64 5.99 -11.34
CA ILE A 86 -24.84 5.69 -10.55
C ILE A 86 -24.76 6.40 -9.20
N ASN A 87 -25.63 7.40 -9.02
CA ASN A 87 -25.77 8.14 -7.77
C ASN A 87 -26.48 7.31 -6.68
N GLY A 88 -26.27 7.66 -5.41
CA GLY A 88 -27.04 7.11 -4.28
C GLY A 88 -26.48 5.84 -3.65
N LEU A 89 -25.36 5.31 -4.14
CA LEU A 89 -24.70 4.12 -3.60
C LEU A 89 -23.52 4.42 -2.66
N ASN A 90 -23.37 5.69 -2.22
CA ASN A 90 -22.24 6.15 -1.40
C ASN A 90 -22.03 5.34 -0.12
N GLN A 91 -23.11 4.85 0.51
CA GLN A 91 -23.04 4.05 1.73
C GLN A 91 -22.47 2.62 1.53
N TYR A 92 -22.36 2.18 0.28
CA TYR A 92 -21.79 0.87 -0.09
C TYR A 92 -20.42 1.00 -0.76
N SER A 93 -19.90 2.22 -0.89
CA SER A 93 -18.71 2.52 -1.69
C SER A 93 -17.38 2.14 -1.05
N ASP A 94 -17.36 1.80 0.25
CA ASP A 94 -16.11 1.41 0.91
C ASP A 94 -15.65 0.04 0.43
N TYR A 95 -14.49 0.01 -0.23
CA TYR A 95 -13.95 -1.19 -0.85
C TYR A 95 -12.50 -1.45 -0.44
N PRO A 96 -12.18 -2.67 0.05
CA PRO A 96 -10.82 -3.04 0.41
C PRO A 96 -9.96 -3.32 -0.84
N VAL A 97 -8.90 -2.53 -1.03
CA VAL A 97 -7.94 -2.75 -2.13
C VAL A 97 -6.85 -3.72 -1.70
N VAL A 98 -7.04 -4.99 -2.05
CA VAL A 98 -6.06 -6.06 -1.79
C VAL A 98 -4.92 -6.11 -2.83
N THR A 99 -5.06 -5.38 -3.93
CA THR A 99 -4.09 -5.35 -5.03
C THR A 99 -2.78 -4.69 -4.58
N GLY A 100 -1.65 -5.34 -4.88
CA GLY A 100 -0.31 -4.82 -4.58
C GLY A 100 0.03 -3.55 -5.36
N VAL A 101 0.95 -2.76 -4.80
CA VAL A 101 1.44 -1.50 -5.40
C VAL A 101 1.91 -1.69 -6.83
N CYS A 102 2.60 -2.81 -7.12
CA CYS A 102 3.11 -3.10 -8.47
C CYS A 102 2.04 -3.11 -9.55
N LYS A 103 0.83 -3.55 -9.20
CA LYS A 103 -0.33 -3.55 -10.11
C LYS A 103 -1.07 -2.23 -10.06
N LEU A 104 -1.20 -1.62 -8.88
CA LEU A 104 -1.87 -0.33 -8.74
C LEU A 104 -1.20 0.77 -9.58
N GLU A 105 0.13 0.79 -9.63
CA GLU A 105 0.87 1.75 -10.46
C GLU A 105 0.56 1.62 -11.96
N LEU A 106 0.29 0.40 -12.45
CA LEU A 106 -0.13 0.18 -13.84
C LEU A 106 -1.50 0.80 -14.14
N HIS A 107 -2.34 0.96 -13.13
CA HIS A 107 -3.69 1.51 -13.23
C HIS A 107 -3.74 3.03 -12.99
N LEU A 108 -2.61 3.69 -12.74
CA LEU A 108 -2.58 5.12 -12.39
C LEU A 108 -3.19 6.05 -13.44
N LYS A 109 -3.05 5.73 -14.73
CA LYS A 109 -3.55 6.59 -15.81
C LYS A 109 -5.05 6.44 -16.04
N ASN A 110 -5.56 5.21 -15.93
CA ASN A 110 -6.90 4.86 -16.38
C ASN A 110 -7.85 4.51 -15.23
N GLY A 111 -7.35 4.46 -13.99
CA GLY A 111 -8.08 3.92 -12.86
C GLY A 111 -8.16 2.40 -12.89
N LEU A 112 -8.85 1.85 -11.90
CA LEU A 112 -9.04 0.42 -11.73
C LEU A 112 -10.54 0.10 -11.79
N THR A 113 -10.95 -0.54 -12.89
CA THR A 113 -12.31 -1.06 -13.05
C THR A 113 -12.38 -2.49 -12.51
N LEU A 114 -13.38 -2.74 -11.68
CA LEU A 114 -13.60 -3.97 -10.94
C LEU A 114 -14.93 -4.58 -11.35
N ILE A 115 -14.88 -5.86 -11.74
CA ILE A 115 -16.07 -6.67 -11.91
C ILE A 115 -16.34 -7.31 -10.56
N LEU A 116 -17.38 -6.82 -9.88
CA LEU A 116 -17.75 -7.32 -8.56
C LEU A 116 -18.50 -8.67 -8.70
N PRO A 117 -18.51 -9.51 -7.65
CA PRO A 117 -19.34 -10.71 -7.61
C PRO A 117 -20.79 -10.41 -7.97
N LYS A 118 -21.42 -11.30 -8.75
CA LYS A 118 -22.79 -11.11 -9.26
C LYS A 118 -23.80 -10.81 -8.15
N GLN A 119 -23.66 -11.45 -6.99
CA GLN A 119 -24.55 -11.22 -5.85
C GLN A 119 -24.50 -9.76 -5.37
N ILE A 120 -23.31 -9.15 -5.35
CA ILE A 120 -23.11 -7.75 -4.96
C ILE A 120 -23.72 -6.83 -6.03
N LEU A 121 -23.47 -7.09 -7.32
CA LEU A 121 -24.02 -6.29 -8.41
C LEU A 121 -25.56 -6.32 -8.44
N THR A 122 -26.16 -7.50 -8.23
CA THR A 122 -27.62 -7.64 -8.12
C THR A 122 -28.18 -6.86 -6.94
N PHE A 123 -27.55 -6.96 -5.77
CA PHE A 123 -27.95 -6.18 -4.59
C PHE A 123 -27.89 -4.67 -4.84
N LEU A 124 -26.78 -4.17 -5.37
CA LEU A 124 -26.61 -2.75 -5.67
C LEU A 124 -27.60 -2.27 -6.73
N SER A 125 -27.90 -3.12 -7.72
CA SER A 125 -28.91 -2.83 -8.74
C SER A 125 -30.32 -2.68 -8.16
N GLN A 126 -30.68 -3.56 -7.22
CA GLN A 126 -31.98 -3.49 -6.54
C GLN A 126 -32.11 -2.22 -5.70
N VAL A 127 -31.05 -1.84 -4.98
CA VAL A 127 -31.07 -0.67 -4.10
C VAL A 127 -31.07 0.65 -4.89
N SER A 128 -30.34 0.72 -6.00
CA SER A 128 -30.29 1.92 -6.84
C SER A 128 -31.46 2.05 -7.82
N GLY A 129 -32.19 0.96 -8.08
CA GLY A 129 -33.22 0.91 -9.12
C GLY A 129 -32.66 0.97 -10.55
N ARG A 130 -31.35 0.80 -10.72
CA ARG A 130 -30.63 0.83 -12.00
C ARG A 130 -29.65 -0.33 -12.07
N GLU A 131 -29.43 -0.89 -13.25
CA GLU A 131 -28.47 -1.98 -13.42
C GLU A 131 -27.03 -1.49 -13.17
N VAL A 132 -26.36 -2.08 -12.17
CA VAL A 132 -24.97 -1.82 -11.81
C VAL A 132 -24.10 -2.88 -12.48
N ALA A 133 -23.19 -2.45 -13.33
CA ALA A 133 -22.33 -3.33 -14.12
C ALA A 133 -20.93 -3.47 -13.51
N SER A 134 -20.37 -2.36 -13.01
CA SER A 134 -19.00 -2.33 -12.54
C SER A 134 -18.75 -1.34 -11.41
N GLY A 135 -17.66 -1.61 -10.69
CA GLY A 135 -17.03 -0.69 -9.77
C GLY A 135 -15.81 -0.03 -10.40
N HIS A 136 -15.51 1.21 -10.03
CA HIS A 136 -14.34 1.91 -10.52
C HIS A 136 -13.68 2.71 -9.41
N ILE A 137 -12.36 2.58 -9.32
CA ILE A 137 -11.50 3.38 -8.46
C ILE A 137 -10.80 4.39 -9.37
N SER A 138 -11.00 5.68 -9.10
CA SER A 138 -10.45 6.74 -9.93
C SER A 138 -8.91 6.80 -9.87
N PRO A 139 -8.25 7.33 -10.91
CA PRO A 139 -6.82 7.66 -10.88
C PRO A 139 -6.40 8.45 -9.63
N GLU A 140 -7.22 9.40 -9.21
CA GLU A 140 -6.97 10.23 -8.01
C GLU A 140 -7.00 9.39 -6.72
N ALA A 141 -7.98 8.49 -6.58
CA ALA A 141 -8.05 7.59 -5.43
C ALA A 141 -6.84 6.64 -5.38
N ILE A 142 -6.36 6.15 -6.53
CA ILE A 142 -5.15 5.32 -6.59
C ILE A 142 -3.92 6.14 -6.18
N ASN A 143 -3.73 7.35 -6.72
CA ASN A 143 -2.63 8.22 -6.34
C ASN A 143 -2.62 8.52 -4.84
N ASN A 144 -3.78 8.89 -4.29
CA ASN A 144 -3.91 9.15 -2.85
C ASN A 144 -3.56 7.91 -2.02
N LEU A 145 -4.00 6.72 -2.46
CA LEU A 145 -3.66 5.47 -1.79
C LEU A 145 -2.14 5.21 -1.82
N LEU A 146 -1.47 5.38 -2.96
CA LEU A 146 -0.03 5.20 -3.07
C LEU A 146 0.73 6.18 -2.17
N GLU A 147 0.29 7.42 -2.06
CA GLU A 147 0.91 8.41 -1.18
C GLU A 147 0.69 8.10 0.30
N ILE A 148 -0.47 7.56 0.68
CA ILE A 148 -0.69 7.07 2.05
C ILE A 148 0.25 5.91 2.36
N ILE A 149 0.37 4.95 1.44
CA ILE A 149 1.29 3.82 1.59
C ILE A 149 2.74 4.32 1.73
N ARG A 150 3.14 5.29 0.89
CA ARG A 150 4.47 5.93 0.96
C ARG A 150 4.75 6.50 2.35
N LYS A 151 3.81 7.27 2.90
CA LYS A 151 3.92 7.86 4.24
C LYS A 151 3.98 6.80 5.35
N GLU A 152 3.17 5.75 5.24
CA GLU A 152 3.15 4.64 6.20
C GLU A 152 4.48 3.88 6.22
N ILE A 153 5.07 3.64 5.04
CA ILE A 153 6.40 3.02 4.91
C ILE A 153 7.45 3.89 5.60
N ILE A 154 7.51 5.19 5.27
CA ILE A 154 8.47 6.11 5.90
C ILE A 154 8.30 6.09 7.42
N HIS A 155 7.07 6.20 7.91
CA HIS A 155 6.79 6.19 9.34
C HIS A 155 7.31 4.92 10.03
N ARG A 156 7.05 3.75 9.44
CA ARG A 156 7.53 2.46 9.97
C ARG A 156 9.04 2.30 9.88
N PHE A 157 9.67 2.80 8.82
CA PHE A 157 11.12 2.80 8.69
C PHE A 157 11.79 3.64 9.78
N VAL A 158 11.32 4.88 9.98
CA VAL A 158 11.84 5.78 11.02
C VAL A 158 11.64 5.19 12.42
N ALA A 159 10.54 4.48 12.66
CA ALA A 159 10.29 3.82 13.95
C ALA A 159 11.25 2.67 14.26
N ILE A 160 11.90 2.07 13.24
CA ILE A 160 12.87 0.98 13.41
C ILE A 160 14.31 1.50 13.47
N ALA A 161 14.57 2.68 12.91
CA ALA A 161 15.88 3.32 12.94
C ALA A 161 16.21 4.04 14.26
N ASN A 162 15.21 4.29 15.12
CA ASN A 162 15.35 4.90 16.46
C ASN A 162 15.22 3.86 17.56
#